data_AF-A0A969BRX8-F1
#
_entry.id   AF-A0A969BRX8-F1
#
_cell.length_a   1.000
_cell.length_b   1.000
_cell.length_c   1.000
_cell.angle_alpha   90.00
_cell.angle_beta   90.00
_cell.angle_gamma   90.00
#
_symmetry.space_group_name_H-M   'P 1'
#
loop_
_entity.id
_entity.type
_entity.pdbx_description
1 polymer ?
#
loop_
_entity_poly.entity_id
_entity_poly.type
_entity_poly.pdbx_seq_one_letter_code
_entity_poly.pdbx_strand_id
1 'polypeptide(L)'
;MNWKSQVKEFIPNQRLATESRKTVIQGYHAWLIIPKSGGCKVITDESFRGPLGRLQGTFIPNKLHRLHQTFLEELKKKAEAKIKSPQS
;
A
#
# COMPACT_ATOMS: atom_id res chain seq x y z
N MET A 1 -5.85 -15.37 -18.23
CA MET A 1 -4.69 -14.62 -17.69
C MET A 1 -5.10 -14.15 -16.31
N ASN A 2 -4.69 -14.85 -15.24
CA ASN A 2 -5.34 -14.71 -13.92
C ASN A 2 -4.41 -13.98 -12.95
N TRP A 3 -4.72 -12.73 -12.61
CA TRP A 3 -4.13 -12.04 -11.48
C TRP A 3 -4.79 -12.56 -10.21
N LYS A 4 -4.01 -13.12 -9.28
CA LYS A 4 -4.53 -13.57 -7.99
C LYS A 4 -3.94 -12.71 -6.89
N SER A 5 -4.79 -12.13 -6.05
CA SER A 5 -4.36 -11.43 -4.84
C SER A 5 -4.96 -12.12 -3.62
N GLN A 6 -4.18 -12.22 -2.55
CA GLN A 6 -4.58 -12.86 -1.30
C GLN A 6 -4.13 -11.99 -0.12
N VAL A 7 -5.00 -11.82 0.88
CA VAL A 7 -4.62 -11.23 2.17
C VAL A 7 -3.72 -12.20 2.93
N LYS A 8 -2.55 -11.72 3.37
CA LYS A 8 -1.56 -12.49 4.12
C LYS A 8 -1.50 -12.11 5.59
N GLU A 9 -1.81 -10.86 5.91
CA GLU A 9 -1.95 -10.36 7.28
C GLU A 9 -3.14 -9.40 7.34
N PHE A 10 -3.94 -9.51 8.40
CA PHE A 10 -4.99 -8.54 8.69
C PHE A 10 -5.15 -8.39 10.21
N ILE A 11 -4.77 -7.23 10.71
CA ILE A 11 -5.05 -6.79 12.08
C ILE A 11 -5.78 -5.45 11.97
N PRO A 12 -7.05 -5.36 12.41
CA PRO A 12 -7.85 -4.16 12.29
C PRO A 12 -7.12 -2.92 12.80
N ASN A 13 -7.18 -1.84 12.01
CA ASN A 13 -6.58 -0.53 12.32
C ASN A 13 -5.08 -0.53 12.61
N GLN A 14 -4.35 -1.60 12.27
CA GLN A 14 -2.94 -1.75 12.60
C GLN A 14 -2.11 -2.26 11.43
N ARG A 15 -2.44 -3.44 10.88
CA ARG A 15 -1.62 -4.10 9.86
C ARG A 15 -2.47 -4.72 8.77
N LEU A 16 -2.03 -4.58 7.53
CA LEU A 16 -2.61 -5.27 6.38
C LEU A 16 -1.46 -5.64 5.45
N ALA A 17 -1.43 -6.88 4.99
CA ALA A 17 -0.52 -7.28 3.94
C ALA A 17 -1.23 -8.11 2.90
N THR A 18 -0.91 -7.89 1.63
CA THR A 18 -1.44 -8.67 0.51
C THR A 18 -0.30 -9.21 -0.34
N GLU A 19 -0.53 -10.39 -0.90
CA GLU A 19 0.36 -10.99 -1.89
C GLU A 19 -0.38 -11.08 -3.21
N SER A 20 0.21 -10.51 -4.25
CA SER A 20 -0.29 -10.58 -5.62
C SER A 20 0.62 -11.47 -6.47
N ARG A 21 0.04 -12.43 -7.19
CA ARG A 21 0.75 -13.37 -8.06
C ARG A 21 0.26 -13.26 -9.50
N LYS A 22 1.23 -13.11 -10.41
CA LYS A 22 1.12 -13.32 -11.86
C LYS A 22 2.23 -14.28 -12.27
N THR A 23 2.06 -15.02 -13.37
CA THR A 23 2.98 -16.09 -13.82
C THR A 23 4.48 -15.75 -13.76
N VAL A 24 4.85 -14.47 -13.89
CA VAL A 24 6.24 -13.99 -13.93
C VAL A 24 6.62 -13.01 -12.80
N ILE A 25 5.66 -12.61 -11.96
CA ILE A 25 5.86 -11.59 -10.91
C ILE A 25 5.05 -11.95 -9.67
N GLN A 26 5.70 -11.89 -8.52
CA GLN A 26 5.06 -11.96 -7.21
C GLN A 26 5.32 -10.64 -6.47
N GLY A 27 4.26 -9.92 -6.12
CA GLY A 27 4.31 -8.70 -5.31
C GLY A 27 3.82 -8.98 -3.89
N TYR A 28 4.47 -8.37 -2.90
CA TYR A 28 4.02 -8.35 -1.52
C TYR A 28 3.91 -6.91 -1.06
N HIS A 29 2.70 -6.49 -0.70
CA HIS A 29 2.38 -5.11 -0.35
C HIS A 29 1.91 -5.05 1.11
N ALA A 30 2.69 -4.36 1.94
CA ALA A 30 2.44 -4.22 3.36
C ALA A 30 1.98 -2.80 3.71
N TRP A 31 1.11 -2.71 4.71
CA TRP A 31 0.55 -1.51 5.28
C TRP A 31 0.65 -1.56 6.79
N LEU A 32 1.17 -0.49 7.38
CA LEU A 32 1.27 -0.31 8.82
C LEU A 32 0.59 1.00 9.21
N ILE A 33 -0.32 0.91 10.16
CA ILE A 33 -1.06 2.03 10.73
C ILE A 33 -0.61 2.17 12.18
N ILE A 34 0.01 3.30 12.50
CA ILE A 34 0.53 3.60 13.84
C ILE A 34 -0.37 4.67 14.44
N PRO A 35 -1.11 4.37 15.53
CA PRO A 35 -1.89 5.38 16.24
C PRO A 35 -0.99 6.52 16.73
N LYS A 36 -1.49 7.76 16.63
CA LYS A 36 -0.85 8.98 17.14
C LYS A 36 -1.91 9.85 17.83
N SER A 37 -1.47 10.79 18.67
CA SER A 37 -2.39 11.77 19.25
C SER A 37 -3.09 12.54 18.13
N GLY A 38 -4.42 12.48 18.09
CA GLY A 38 -5.25 13.14 17.07
C GLY A 38 -5.29 12.49 15.68
N GLY A 39 -4.76 11.27 15.50
CA GLY A 39 -4.83 10.60 14.20
C GLY A 39 -3.97 9.34 14.09
N CYS A 40 -3.40 9.10 12.92
CA CYS A 40 -2.50 7.97 12.69
C CYS A 40 -1.39 8.32 11.68
N LYS A 41 -0.29 7.58 11.74
CA LYS A 41 0.72 7.53 10.69
C LYS A 41 0.49 6.25 9.88
N VAL A 42 0.28 6.39 8.57
CA VAL A 42 0.18 5.27 7.65
C VAL A 42 1.50 5.13 6.89
N ILE A 43 2.03 3.92 6.87
CA ILE A 43 3.25 3.55 6.15
C ILE A 43 2.86 2.42 5.20
N THR A 44 3.39 2.46 3.98
CA THR A 44 3.23 1.38 3.02
C THR A 44 4.56 1.07 2.36
N ASP A 45 4.78 -0.21 2.08
CA ASP A 45 5.96 -0.68 1.36
C ASP A 45 5.59 -1.89 0.49
N GLU A 46 6.18 -1.97 -0.69
CA GLU A 46 5.87 -3.00 -1.67
C GLU A 46 7.15 -3.60 -2.23
N SER A 47 7.24 -4.92 -2.16
CA SER A 47 8.39 -5.69 -2.65
C SER A 47 7.96 -6.63 -3.78
N PHE A 48 8.79 -6.72 -4.82
CA PHE A 48 8.54 -7.60 -5.96
C PHE A 48 9.63 -8.66 -6.04
N ARG A 49 9.22 -9.91 -6.30
CA ARG A 49 10.09 -11.03 -6.63
C ARG A 49 9.84 -11.48 -8.07
N GLY A 50 10.93 -11.70 -8.81
CA GLY A 50 10.93 -12.21 -10.19
C GLY A 50 11.90 -11.46 -11.11
N PRO A 51 12.22 -12.01 -12.31
CA PRO A 51 13.16 -11.40 -13.26
C PRO A 51 12.76 -9.97 -13.66
N LEU A 52 11.46 -9.72 -13.80
CA LEU A 52 10.90 -8.39 -14.11
C LEU A 52 10.90 -7.43 -12.91
N GLY A 53 10.80 -7.94 -11.67
CA GLY A 53 10.86 -7.12 -10.46
C GLY A 53 12.25 -6.50 -10.27
N ARG A 54 13.30 -7.22 -10.65
CA ARG A 54 14.69 -6.73 -10.63
C ARG A 54 14.93 -5.62 -11.66
N LEU A 55 14.33 -5.74 -12.85
CA LEU A 55 14.38 -4.74 -13.92
C LEU A 55 13.59 -3.46 -13.58
N GLN A 56 12.46 -3.57 -12.88
CA GLN A 56 11.70 -2.38 -12.45
C GLN A 56 12.43 -1.56 -11.37
N GLY A 57 13.13 -2.23 -10.44
CA GLY A 57 13.97 -1.57 -9.44
C GLY A 57 15.12 -0.76 -10.05
N THR A 58 15.61 -1.16 -11.22
CA THR A 58 16.71 -0.47 -11.92
C THR A 58 16.25 0.64 -12.87
N PHE A 59 15.06 0.54 -13.48
CA PHE A 59 14.64 1.50 -14.50
C PHE A 59 13.95 2.75 -13.94
N ILE A 60 13.22 2.68 -12.82
CA ILE A 60 12.65 3.90 -12.18
C ILE A 60 12.54 3.73 -10.65
N PRO A 61 13.66 3.77 -9.90
CA PRO A 61 13.68 3.53 -8.46
C PRO A 61 12.72 4.44 -7.67
N ASN A 62 12.48 5.65 -8.15
CA ASN A 62 11.63 6.63 -7.48
C ASN A 62 10.16 6.63 -7.92
N LYS A 63 9.77 5.90 -8.97
CA LYS A 63 8.39 5.97 -9.48
C LYS A 63 7.41 5.30 -8.53
N LEU A 64 7.76 4.12 -8.02
CA LEU A 64 6.92 3.41 -7.06
C LEU A 64 6.75 4.22 -5.78
N HIS A 65 7.85 4.78 -5.27
CA HIS A 65 7.83 5.66 -4.11
C HIS A 65 6.93 6.89 -4.32
N ARG A 66 7.03 7.57 -5.47
CA ARG A 66 6.16 8.71 -5.81
C ARG A 66 4.69 8.30 -5.92
N LEU A 67 4.40 7.15 -6.51
CA LEU A 67 3.03 6.62 -6.60
C LEU A 67 2.45 6.31 -5.22
N HIS A 68 3.23 5.66 -4.34
CA HIS A 68 2.81 5.42 -2.96
C HIS A 68 2.64 6.72 -2.19
N GLN A 69 3.51 7.71 -2.39
CA GLN A 69 3.38 9.02 -1.75
C GLN A 69 2.08 9.73 -2.16
N THR A 70 1.79 9.82 -3.46
CA THR A 70 0.53 10.40 -3.95
C THR A 70 -0.68 9.62 -3.42
N PHE A 71 -0.60 8.29 -3.36
CA PHE A 71 -1.67 7.47 -2.78
C PHE A 71 -1.90 7.81 -1.30
N LEU A 72 -0.84 7.90 -0.50
CA LEU A 72 -0.94 8.23 0.93
C LEU A 72 -1.51 9.64 1.17
N GLU A 73 -1.14 10.61 0.33
CA GLU A 73 -1.67 11.98 0.39
C GLU A 73 -3.18 12.03 0.10
N GLU A 74 -3.64 11.34 -0.94
CA GLU A 74 -5.06 11.25 -1.27
C GLU A 74 -5.85 10.46 -0.22
N LEU A 75 -5.25 9.39 0.33
CA LEU A 75 -5.84 8.64 1.43
C LEU A 75 -6.06 9.54 2.66
N LYS A 76 -5.04 10.34 3.03
CA LYS A 76 -5.13 11.31 4.13
C LYS A 76 -6.26 12.31 3.89
N LYS A 77 -6.29 12.94 2.71
CA LYS A 77 -7.34 13.92 2.35
C LYS A 77 -8.74 13.33 2.50
N LYS A 78 -8.96 12.12 1.98
CA LYS A 78 -10.28 11.45 2.05
C LYS A 78 -10.66 11.07 3.48
N ALA A 79 -9.72 10.53 4.26
CA ALA A 79 -9.98 10.15 5.64
C ALA A 79 -10.32 11.36 6.51
N GLU A 80 -9.60 12.47 6.35
CA GLU A 80 -9.82 13.70 7.12
C GLU A 80 -11.05 14.49 6.66
N ALA A 81 -11.39 14.45 5.37
CA ALA A 81 -12.62 15.04 4.87
C ALA A 81 -13.86 14.35 5.44
N LYS A 82 -13.83 13.02 5.57
CA LYS A 82 -14.94 12.25 6.15
C LYS A 82 -15.19 12.58 7.64
N ILE A 83 -14.17 13.06 8.36
CA ILE A 83 -14.32 13.53 9.75
C ILE A 83 -15.04 14.89 9.81
N LYS A 84 -14.96 15.71 8.75
CA LYS A 84 -15.53 17.06 8.70
C LYS A 84 -16.99 17.10 8.22
N SER A 85 -17.48 16.04 7.60
CA SER A 85 -18.91 15.90 7.31
C SER A 85 -19.63 15.41 8.57
N PRO A 86 -20.64 16.14 9.10
CA PRO A 86 -21.53 15.59 10.11
C PRO A 86 -22.14 14.31 9.52
N GLN A 87 -21.98 13.19 10.21
CA GLN A 87 -22.70 11.98 9.83
C GLN A 87 -24.19 12.24 10.03
N SER A 88 -24.94 12.21 8.93
CA SER A 88 -26.40 12.10 8.88
C SER A 88 -26.84 10.73 9.38
#